data_AF-A0A9W4WWW9-F1
#
_entry.id   AF-A0A9W4WWW9-F1
#
_cell.length_a   1.000
_cell.length_b   1.000
_cell.length_c   1.000
_cell.angle_alpha   90.00
_cell.angle_beta   90.00
_cell.angle_gamma   90.00
#
_symmetry.space_group_name_H-M   'P 1'
#
loop_
_entity.id
_entity.type
_entity.pdbx_description
1 polymer ?
#
loop_
_entity_poly.entity_id
_entity_poly.type
_entity_poly.pdbx_seq_one_letter_code
_entity_poly.pdbx_strand_id
1 'polypeptide(L)'
;MANKIVYCFVLGDTGNTFLVTIAEPTTLINNNEHPINDITVAFFKDLIWDKKGSVLKTSRPGITSDMLDLWKVEIEETATNIKLLKNTETDIEKAFEGEKLTTFEKINEIFPKPSPKYIHIIMQPPLSATTEHKQKKGAFGIEILRKHLLFKHDLFKDLYIYQHPPEIYVKSIIRKWNESDLPLIPVIRLDFSVLTLNEGSEMLRNELIQLLKSIGESYGITLKLDSVKGITKELITTLAGHEENMYEKVVILINEYDSPILNAFDAMKESLTIADHNHGVLKGFFEMLKSSQQYIKFCFVTGVTMFSNMELFSGANQLTDMTMRDKLSDAYGFMEDEIVKAFEFSGGYDIKETMTKLRERYNGYFWDGQTKVYNPYSVCSFFDAYQLENFWIKKGRTSFLAKLISIEHIKNITSETTIKKDFIIPVSIESIMNSTPPISLLFQAGYLTIKRTIGEDLFLEIPNHEVRDSLMSELWSNSLGVTIEKAFKI
;
A
#
# COMPACT_ATOMS: atom_id res chain seq x y z
N MET A 1 -17.93 36.06 17.85
CA MET A 1 -17.25 34.78 17.99
C MET A 1 -18.31 33.76 18.38
N ALA A 2 -18.64 32.82 17.51
CA ALA A 2 -19.51 31.72 17.89
C ALA A 2 -18.64 30.66 18.57
N ASN A 3 -19.07 30.16 19.73
CA ASN A 3 -18.39 29.08 20.41
C ASN A 3 -19.21 27.81 20.21
N LYS A 4 -18.58 26.73 19.77
CA LYS A 4 -19.22 25.40 19.79
C LYS A 4 -19.00 24.78 21.16
N ILE A 5 -20.10 24.36 21.79
CA ILE A 5 -20.08 23.74 23.13
C ILE A 5 -20.45 22.27 22.97
N VAL A 6 -19.56 21.38 23.39
CA VAL A 6 -19.78 19.93 23.38
C VAL A 6 -19.91 19.45 24.82
N TYR A 7 -20.94 18.66 25.10
CA TYR A 7 -21.18 18.07 26.41
C TYR A 7 -20.58 16.67 26.44
N CYS A 8 -19.62 16.47 27.34
CA CYS A 8 -18.85 15.25 27.44
C CYS A 8 -19.06 14.56 28.78
N PHE A 9 -18.95 13.23 28.79
CA PHE A 9 -18.96 12.41 30.01
C PHE A 9 -17.78 11.44 29.99
N VAL A 10 -17.21 11.11 31.15
CA VAL A 10 -16.16 10.10 31.25
C VAL A 10 -16.75 8.81 31.80
N LEU A 11 -16.67 7.71 31.05
CA LEU A 11 -17.21 6.42 31.48
C LEU A 11 -16.54 5.95 32.79
N GLY A 12 -17.36 5.65 33.79
CA GLY A 12 -16.92 5.27 35.12
C GLY A 12 -16.55 6.42 36.06
N ASP A 13 -16.65 7.68 35.62
CA ASP A 13 -16.50 8.84 36.52
C ASP A 13 -17.77 9.01 37.37
N THR A 14 -17.58 9.31 38.66
CA THR A 14 -18.68 9.56 39.60
C THR A 14 -19.26 10.97 39.48
N GLY A 15 -18.54 11.88 38.78
CA GLY A 15 -18.96 13.25 38.50
C GLY A 15 -20.09 13.40 37.47
N ASN A 16 -20.49 14.64 37.22
CA ASN A 16 -21.51 15.01 36.23
C ASN A 16 -20.88 15.32 34.86
N THR A 17 -21.73 15.40 33.82
CA THR A 17 -21.39 15.89 32.48
C THR A 17 -20.61 17.21 32.55
N PHE A 18 -19.60 17.36 31.70
CA PHE A 18 -18.77 18.57 31.64
C PHE A 18 -18.72 19.15 30.23
N LEU A 19 -18.47 20.45 30.14
CA LEU A 19 -18.53 21.19 28.89
C LEU A 19 -17.14 21.43 28.31
N VAL A 20 -17.03 21.21 27.01
CA VAL A 20 -15.82 21.44 26.22
C VAL A 20 -16.13 22.52 25.20
N THR A 21 -15.35 23.59 25.19
CA THR A 21 -15.61 24.78 24.36
C THR A 21 -14.57 24.86 23.26
N ILE A 22 -15.04 24.91 22.00
CA ILE A 22 -14.23 25.13 20.81
C ILE A 22 -14.52 26.57 20.35
N ALA A 23 -13.48 27.41 20.37
CA ALA A 23 -13.57 28.83 20.03
C ALA A 23 -13.31 29.07 18.53
N GLU A 24 -14.02 30.03 17.95
CA GLU A 24 -13.83 30.48 16.57
C GLU A 24 -13.09 31.82 16.50
N PRO A 25 -12.13 32.01 15.58
CA PRO A 25 -11.76 31.10 14.48
C PRO A 25 -10.69 30.05 14.84
N THR A 26 -10.00 30.23 15.97
CA THR A 26 -8.93 29.35 16.47
C THR A 26 -9.22 28.92 17.91
N THR A 27 -8.77 27.71 18.27
CA THR A 27 -8.85 27.17 19.63
C THR A 27 -7.45 26.86 20.14
N LEU A 28 -7.18 27.22 21.40
CA LEU A 28 -5.91 26.93 22.07
C LEU A 28 -5.89 25.50 22.59
N ILE A 29 -4.87 24.73 22.19
CA ILE A 29 -4.63 23.35 22.63
C ILE A 29 -3.15 23.23 22.95
N ASN A 30 -2.80 22.78 24.16
CA ASN A 30 -1.39 22.71 24.59
C ASN A 30 -0.60 24.02 24.37
N ASN A 31 -1.26 25.18 24.58
CA ASN A 31 -0.73 26.54 24.33
C ASN A 31 -0.45 26.92 22.86
N ASN A 32 -0.90 26.13 21.88
CA ASN A 32 -0.82 26.46 20.46
C ASN A 32 -2.21 26.78 19.88
N GLU A 33 -2.28 27.70 18.93
CA GLU A 33 -3.52 28.04 18.23
C GLU A 33 -3.78 27.08 17.06
N HIS A 34 -4.95 26.46 17.03
CA HIS A 34 -5.39 25.59 15.95
C HIS A 34 -6.64 26.15 15.26
N PRO A 35 -6.66 26.27 13.92
CA PRO A 35 -7.88 26.63 13.18
C PRO A 35 -8.98 25.61 13.41
N ILE A 36 -10.23 26.08 13.58
CA ILE A 36 -11.35 25.19 13.92
C ILE A 36 -11.59 24.09 12.86
N ASN A 37 -11.30 24.37 11.59
CA ASN A 37 -11.45 23.42 10.48
C ASN A 37 -10.43 22.28 10.50
N ASP A 38 -9.38 22.41 11.31
CA ASP A 38 -8.28 21.46 11.44
C ASP A 38 -8.32 20.71 12.78
N ILE A 39 -9.33 20.97 13.62
CA ILE A 39 -9.51 20.26 14.89
C ILE A 39 -10.07 18.87 14.61
N THR A 40 -9.19 17.88 14.77
CA THR A 40 -9.52 16.46 14.73
C THR A 40 -9.95 15.94 16.09
N VAL A 41 -10.49 14.73 16.12
CA VAL A 41 -10.77 13.98 17.37
C VAL A 41 -9.51 13.85 18.24
N ALA A 42 -8.29 13.76 17.68
CA ALA A 42 -7.03 13.76 18.43
C ALA A 42 -6.84 15.03 19.25
N PHE A 43 -6.93 16.18 18.57
CA PHE A 43 -6.83 17.49 19.21
C PHE A 43 -7.96 17.69 20.23
N PHE A 44 -9.14 17.16 19.94
CA PHE A 44 -10.26 17.19 20.87
C PHE A 44 -10.04 16.32 22.12
N LYS A 45 -9.37 15.16 22.00
CA LYS A 45 -8.94 14.33 23.15
C LYS A 45 -8.01 15.11 24.06
N ASP A 46 -7.04 15.84 23.49
CA ASP A 46 -6.14 16.69 24.27
C ASP A 46 -6.89 17.82 25.00
N LEU A 47 -7.87 18.43 24.33
CA LEU A 47 -8.69 19.50 24.92
C LEU A 47 -9.59 18.98 26.06
N ILE A 48 -10.13 17.76 25.94
CA ILE A 48 -10.83 17.09 27.04
C ILE A 48 -9.85 16.75 28.17
N TRP A 49 -8.65 16.29 27.82
CA TRP A 49 -7.60 15.91 28.77
C TRP A 49 -7.12 17.10 29.60
N ASP A 50 -7.00 18.30 29.02
CA ASP A 50 -6.69 19.51 29.76
C ASP A 50 -7.74 19.82 30.84
N LYS A 51 -9.01 19.47 30.60
CA LYS A 51 -10.10 19.70 31.55
C LYS A 51 -10.26 18.62 32.62
N LYS A 52 -10.03 17.35 32.28
CA LYS A 52 -10.36 16.20 33.16
C LYS A 52 -9.19 15.24 33.43
N GLY A 53 -8.02 15.48 32.84
CA GLY A 53 -6.84 14.64 32.95
C GLY A 53 -6.29 14.50 34.38
N SER A 54 -6.45 15.50 35.25
CA SER A 54 -6.05 15.40 36.66
C SER A 54 -6.88 14.37 37.45
N VAL A 55 -8.18 14.29 37.17
CA VAL A 55 -9.11 13.30 37.77
C VAL A 55 -8.79 11.89 37.25
N LEU A 56 -8.48 11.78 35.97
CA LEU A 56 -8.10 10.51 35.33
C LEU A 56 -6.76 9.98 35.81
N LYS A 57 -5.75 10.86 35.96
CA LYS A 57 -4.44 10.50 36.52
C LYS A 57 -4.53 9.97 37.95
N THR A 58 -5.45 10.51 38.75
CA THR A 58 -5.65 10.10 40.15
C THR A 58 -6.34 8.74 40.24
N SER A 59 -7.30 8.47 39.37
CA SER A 59 -8.05 7.21 39.34
C SER A 59 -7.34 6.09 38.56
N ARG A 60 -6.49 6.43 37.58
CA ARG A 60 -5.76 5.50 36.71
C ARG A 60 -4.36 6.04 36.37
N PRO A 61 -3.31 5.66 37.13
CA PRO A 61 -1.94 6.09 36.88
C PRO A 61 -1.42 5.57 35.52
N GLY A 62 -0.75 6.44 34.75
CA GLY A 62 -0.10 6.06 33.48
C GLY A 62 -0.93 6.19 32.21
N ILE A 63 -2.20 6.62 32.32
CA ILE A 63 -3.03 6.94 31.15
C ILE A 63 -2.64 8.30 30.56
N THR A 64 -2.64 8.39 29.24
CA THR A 64 -2.46 9.62 28.45
C THR A 64 -3.66 9.85 27.51
N SER A 65 -3.78 11.04 26.93
CA SER A 65 -4.95 11.46 26.12
C SER A 65 -5.19 10.56 24.89
N ASP A 66 -4.13 10.08 24.26
CA ASP A 66 -4.12 9.18 23.11
C ASP A 66 -4.72 7.80 23.41
N MET A 67 -4.67 7.37 24.67
CA MET A 67 -5.19 6.07 25.09
C MET A 67 -6.72 6.06 25.25
N LEU A 68 -7.37 7.21 25.16
CA LEU A 68 -8.81 7.37 25.39
C LEU A 68 -9.58 7.11 24.10
N ASP A 69 -10.63 6.30 24.18
CA ASP A 69 -11.59 6.14 23.10
C ASP A 69 -12.70 7.20 23.25
N LEU A 70 -13.06 7.86 22.14
CA LEU A 70 -14.19 8.79 22.11
C LEU A 70 -15.34 8.15 21.34
N TRP A 71 -16.53 8.28 21.89
CA TRP A 71 -17.77 7.77 21.32
C TRP A 71 -18.72 8.94 21.13
N LYS A 72 -19.23 9.11 19.92
CA LYS A 72 -20.32 10.02 19.61
C LYS A 72 -21.63 9.37 20.01
N VAL A 73 -22.45 10.12 20.74
CA VAL A 73 -23.75 9.68 21.25
C VAL A 73 -24.72 10.86 21.28
N GLU A 74 -26.02 10.61 21.39
CA GLU A 74 -27.04 11.63 21.65
C GLU A 74 -27.95 11.18 22.80
N ILE A 75 -27.48 11.32 24.05
CA ILE A 75 -28.16 10.75 25.23
C ILE A 75 -28.63 11.84 26.19
N GLU A 76 -29.89 11.81 26.64
CA GLU A 76 -30.36 12.71 27.70
C GLU A 76 -29.75 12.37 29.07
N GLU A 77 -29.44 13.40 29.86
CA GLU A 77 -28.92 13.26 31.21
C GLU A 77 -30.01 12.84 32.22
N THR A 78 -30.48 11.60 32.11
CA THR A 78 -31.46 11.00 33.03
C THR A 78 -30.76 10.17 34.11
N ALA A 79 -31.41 9.98 35.26
CA ALA A 79 -30.87 9.16 36.35
C ALA A 79 -30.53 7.72 35.92
N THR A 80 -31.29 7.17 34.98
CA THR A 80 -31.07 5.82 34.41
C THR A 80 -29.79 5.79 33.56
N ASN A 81 -29.62 6.75 32.65
CA ASN A 81 -28.45 6.81 31.76
C ASN A 81 -27.16 7.08 32.54
N ILE A 82 -27.20 7.99 33.51
CA ILE A 82 -26.06 8.26 34.38
C ILE A 82 -25.65 7.02 35.19
N LYS A 83 -26.61 6.20 35.64
CA LYS A 83 -26.30 4.95 36.35
C LYS A 83 -25.54 3.96 35.46
N LEU A 84 -25.92 3.87 34.18
CA LEU A 84 -25.22 3.03 33.19
C LEU A 84 -23.83 3.60 32.88
N LEU A 85 -23.69 4.91 32.66
CA LEU A 85 -22.39 5.55 32.36
C LEU A 85 -21.38 5.45 33.51
N LYS A 86 -21.84 5.28 34.74
CA LYS A 86 -20.99 5.03 35.91
C LYS A 86 -20.44 3.61 35.98
N ASN A 87 -20.99 2.67 35.19
CA ASN A 87 -20.45 1.32 35.08
C ASN A 87 -19.39 1.27 33.97
N THR A 88 -18.14 0.93 34.33
CA THR A 88 -17.03 0.82 33.39
C THR A 88 -17.16 -0.32 32.37
N GLU A 89 -18.03 -1.30 32.64
CA GLU A 89 -18.29 -2.46 31.76
C GLU A 89 -19.42 -2.21 30.76
N THR A 90 -20.01 -1.01 30.74
CA THR A 90 -21.09 -0.69 29.80
C THR A 90 -20.59 -0.69 28.36
N ASP A 91 -21.22 -1.53 27.53
CA ASP A 91 -21.06 -1.58 26.09
C ASP A 91 -21.75 -0.34 25.47
N ILE A 92 -20.97 0.69 25.14
CA ILE A 92 -21.47 2.01 24.69
C ILE A 92 -22.22 1.88 23.36
N GLU A 93 -21.74 1.03 22.45
CA GLU A 93 -22.35 0.80 21.14
C GLU A 93 -23.77 0.25 21.30
N LYS A 94 -23.95 -0.77 22.15
CA LYS A 94 -25.27 -1.39 22.36
C LYS A 94 -26.20 -0.60 23.29
N ALA A 95 -25.64 0.03 24.32
CA ALA A 95 -26.44 0.71 25.33
C ALA A 95 -26.96 2.07 24.85
N PHE A 96 -26.22 2.72 23.94
CA PHE A 96 -26.48 4.11 23.57
C PHE A 96 -26.39 4.38 22.06
N GLU A 97 -26.33 3.33 21.23
CA GLU A 97 -26.12 3.46 19.78
C GLU A 97 -24.86 4.28 19.46
N GLY A 98 -23.85 4.15 20.32
CA GLY A 98 -22.66 4.99 20.25
C GLY A 98 -21.78 4.64 19.05
N GLU A 99 -21.38 5.65 18.30
CA GLU A 99 -20.45 5.55 17.20
C GLU A 99 -19.03 5.85 17.71
N LYS A 100 -18.12 4.88 17.57
CA LYS A 100 -16.73 5.09 17.99
C LYS A 100 -16.02 6.01 17.00
N LEU A 101 -15.56 7.16 17.49
CA LEU A 101 -14.89 8.16 16.68
C LEU A 101 -13.44 7.79 16.40
N THR A 102 -13.03 7.99 15.16
CA THR A 102 -11.64 7.80 14.76
C THR A 102 -10.83 9.07 15.02
N THR A 103 -9.56 8.93 15.38
CA THR A 103 -8.68 10.03 15.83
C THR A 103 -8.56 11.21 14.83
N PHE A 104 -8.93 11.03 13.55
CA PHE A 104 -8.71 12.00 12.48
C PHE A 104 -9.99 12.61 11.91
N GLU A 105 -11.18 12.17 12.37
CA GLU A 105 -12.44 12.83 12.00
C GLU A 105 -12.40 14.29 12.43
N LYS A 106 -12.91 15.17 11.56
CA LYS A 106 -13.04 16.59 11.87
C LYS A 106 -14.20 16.79 12.82
N ILE A 107 -13.93 17.38 13.99
CA ILE A 107 -14.95 17.59 15.02
C ILE A 107 -16.13 18.45 14.50
N ASN A 108 -15.89 19.28 13.48
CA ASN A 108 -16.88 20.15 12.86
C ASN A 108 -17.94 19.42 12.03
N GLU A 109 -17.61 18.25 11.46
CA GLU A 109 -18.52 17.43 10.66
C GLU A 109 -19.41 16.55 11.56
N ILE A 110 -18.99 16.33 12.80
CA ILE A 110 -19.61 15.39 13.73
C ILE A 110 -20.82 16.01 14.46
N PHE A 111 -20.88 17.35 14.64
CA PHE A 111 -21.92 18.00 15.45
C PHE A 111 -22.44 19.34 14.86
N PRO A 112 -23.53 19.32 14.06
CA PRO A 112 -24.03 20.55 13.45
C PRO A 112 -24.74 21.49 14.44
N LYS A 113 -25.38 21.00 15.52
CA LYS A 113 -26.04 21.84 16.54
C LYS A 113 -26.11 21.16 17.92
N PRO A 114 -25.24 21.49 18.89
CA PRO A 114 -25.30 20.89 20.22
C PRO A 114 -26.51 21.41 21.02
N SER A 115 -27.33 20.48 21.52
CA SER A 115 -28.38 20.78 22.50
C SER A 115 -27.84 20.59 23.93
N PRO A 116 -28.12 21.51 24.87
CA PRO A 116 -27.64 21.42 26.26
C PRO A 116 -28.31 20.30 27.06
N LYS A 117 -29.30 19.61 26.50
CA LYS A 117 -30.01 18.50 27.15
C LYS A 117 -29.34 17.13 26.95
N TYR A 118 -28.38 17.04 26.03
CA TYR A 118 -27.78 15.75 25.62
C TYR A 118 -26.28 15.72 25.89
N ILE A 119 -25.79 14.55 26.27
CA ILE A 119 -24.39 14.15 26.24
C ILE A 119 -24.08 13.80 24.77
N HIS A 120 -23.03 14.41 24.23
CA HIS A 120 -22.61 14.28 22.83
C HIS A 120 -21.40 13.37 22.65
N ILE A 121 -20.53 13.33 23.67
CA ILE A 121 -19.30 12.54 23.66
C ILE A 121 -19.17 11.76 24.96
N ILE A 122 -18.97 10.45 24.86
CA ILE A 122 -18.50 9.62 25.97
C ILE A 122 -17.03 9.32 25.76
N MET A 123 -16.23 9.61 26.77
CA MET A 123 -14.82 9.26 26.82
C MET A 123 -14.65 7.98 27.61
N GLN A 124 -14.11 6.95 26.96
CA GLN A 124 -13.86 5.64 27.55
C GLN A 124 -12.36 5.43 27.74
N PRO A 125 -11.85 5.43 28.98
CA PRO A 125 -10.47 5.07 29.26
C PRO A 125 -10.28 3.55 29.20
N PRO A 126 -9.07 3.06 28.86
CA PRO A 126 -8.78 1.64 28.70
C PRO A 126 -9.06 0.85 29.98
N LEU A 127 -9.64 -0.35 29.84
CA LEU A 127 -9.84 -1.29 30.95
C LEU A 127 -8.49 -1.62 31.59
N SER A 128 -8.45 -1.67 32.93
CA SER A 128 -7.22 -1.87 33.71
C SER A 128 -6.42 -3.08 33.23
N ALA A 129 -5.11 -2.88 33.05
CA ALA A 129 -4.22 -3.69 32.23
C ALA A 129 -4.22 -5.21 32.52
N THR A 130 -4.52 -6.00 31.48
CA THR A 130 -3.90 -7.30 31.25
C THR A 130 -3.36 -7.35 29.81
N THR A 131 -2.04 -7.33 29.68
CA THR A 131 -1.23 -7.97 28.61
C THR A 131 -1.45 -7.63 27.12
N GLU A 132 -2.41 -6.78 26.72
CA GLU A 132 -2.63 -6.45 25.29
C GLU A 132 -1.73 -5.33 24.71
N HIS A 133 -0.97 -4.62 25.54
CA HIS A 133 -0.20 -3.43 25.10
C HIS A 133 1.02 -3.70 24.20
N LYS A 134 1.28 -4.95 23.82
CA LYS A 134 2.25 -5.27 22.75
C LYS A 134 1.64 -5.34 21.34
N GLN A 135 0.31 -5.44 21.20
CA GLN A 135 -0.32 -5.60 19.87
C GLN A 135 -0.79 -4.29 19.22
N LYS A 136 -0.98 -3.20 19.99
CA LYS A 136 -1.51 -1.93 19.43
C LYS A 136 -0.49 -1.01 18.76
N LYS A 137 0.83 -1.26 18.89
CA LYS A 137 1.85 -0.42 18.24
C LYS A 137 1.94 -0.64 16.72
N GLY A 138 1.55 -1.83 16.23
CA GLY A 138 1.66 -2.15 14.81
C GLY A 138 0.58 -1.53 13.92
N ALA A 139 -0.67 -1.49 14.40
CA ALA A 139 -1.78 -0.88 13.68
C ALA A 139 -1.58 0.63 13.42
N PHE A 140 -0.80 1.32 14.25
CA PHE A 140 -0.52 2.75 14.12
C PHE A 140 0.48 3.05 12.98
N GLY A 141 1.46 2.17 12.74
CA GLY A 141 2.47 2.34 11.69
C GLY A 141 1.90 2.19 10.27
N ILE A 142 0.99 1.23 10.07
CA ILE A 142 0.31 1.01 8.78
C ILE A 142 -0.61 2.21 8.43
N GLU A 143 -1.31 2.77 9.40
CA GLU A 143 -2.17 3.95 9.23
C GLU A 143 -1.36 5.20 8.84
N ILE A 144 -0.16 5.37 9.41
CA ILE A 144 0.74 6.51 9.13
C ILE A 144 1.34 6.42 7.72
N LEU A 145 1.75 5.24 7.27
CA LEU A 145 2.34 5.08 5.94
C LEU A 145 1.27 5.04 4.84
N ARG A 146 0.06 4.58 5.17
CA ARG A 146 -1.13 4.76 4.33
C ARG A 146 -1.40 6.26 4.08
N LYS A 147 -1.22 7.12 5.08
CA LYS A 147 -1.30 8.59 4.95
C LYS A 147 -0.12 9.22 4.21
N HIS A 148 1.06 8.61 4.27
CA HIS A 148 2.25 9.11 3.58
C HIS A 148 2.27 8.76 2.07
N LEU A 149 1.76 7.58 1.69
CA LEU A 149 1.55 7.22 0.28
C LEU A 149 0.48 8.11 -0.40
N LEU A 150 -0.52 8.57 0.36
CA LEU A 150 -1.43 9.63 -0.06
C LEU A 150 -0.72 10.98 -0.27
N PHE A 151 0.43 11.20 0.38
CA PHE A 151 1.21 12.44 0.31
C PHE A 151 2.14 12.52 -0.92
N LYS A 152 2.51 11.39 -1.55
CA LYS A 152 3.14 11.34 -2.90
C LYS A 152 2.17 11.67 -4.05
N HIS A 153 1.07 12.34 -3.70
CA HIS A 153 0.04 12.84 -4.57
C HIS A 153 0.63 13.65 -5.74
N ASP A 154 1.70 14.40 -5.53
CA ASP A 154 2.23 15.35 -6.53
C ASP A 154 2.70 14.72 -7.86
N LEU A 155 3.01 13.42 -7.89
CA LEU A 155 3.27 12.67 -9.13
C LEU A 155 2.05 12.63 -10.06
N PHE A 156 0.87 12.75 -9.46
CA PHE A 156 -0.42 12.77 -10.12
C PHE A 156 -1.04 14.16 -10.11
N LYS A 157 -0.32 15.23 -9.73
CA LYS A 157 -0.89 16.59 -9.58
C LYS A 157 -1.66 17.10 -10.79
N ASP A 158 -1.25 16.66 -11.98
CA ASP A 158 -1.85 17.00 -13.27
C ASP A 158 -2.90 15.96 -13.72
N LEU A 159 -3.17 14.94 -12.90
CA LEU A 159 -4.06 13.82 -13.13
C LEU A 159 -5.22 13.87 -12.12
N TYR A 160 -6.40 13.51 -12.57
CA TYR A 160 -7.63 13.58 -11.77
C TYR A 160 -7.56 12.86 -10.41
N ILE A 161 -6.79 11.76 -10.33
CA ILE A 161 -6.57 10.97 -9.12
C ILE A 161 -5.93 11.78 -7.97
N TYR A 162 -5.32 12.94 -8.27
CA TYR A 162 -4.82 13.90 -7.28
C TYR A 162 -5.87 14.84 -6.70
N GLN A 163 -6.96 15.09 -7.41
CA GLN A 163 -8.03 15.92 -6.85
C GLN A 163 -9.06 15.05 -6.15
N HIS A 164 -9.07 13.74 -6.47
CA HIS A 164 -10.03 12.77 -6.00
C HIS A 164 -9.33 11.44 -5.66
N PRO A 165 -8.50 11.41 -4.60
CA PRO A 165 -7.82 10.19 -4.18
C PRO A 165 -8.85 9.09 -3.87
N PRO A 166 -8.69 7.87 -4.42
CA PRO A 166 -9.52 6.76 -3.99
C PRO A 166 -9.22 6.47 -2.51
N GLU A 167 -10.25 6.27 -1.70
CA GLU A 167 -10.08 5.64 -0.38
C GLU A 167 -9.58 4.20 -0.60
N ILE A 168 -8.26 4.01 -0.62
CA ILE A 168 -7.65 2.68 -0.78
C ILE A 168 -7.85 1.90 0.51
N TYR A 169 -9.02 1.29 0.70
CA TYR A 169 -9.18 0.15 1.60
C TYR A 169 -8.74 -1.11 0.88
N VAL A 170 -7.66 -1.73 1.36
CA VAL A 170 -7.32 -3.12 1.04
C VAL A 170 -8.29 -4.02 1.78
N LYS A 171 -9.47 -4.20 1.19
CA LYS A 171 -10.36 -5.35 1.36
C LYS A 171 -11.37 -5.29 0.22
N SER A 172 -11.09 -6.07 -0.82
CA SER A 172 -12.05 -6.65 -1.76
C SER A 172 -13.41 -5.95 -1.81
N ILE A 173 -13.53 -4.85 -2.55
CA ILE A 173 -14.76 -4.36 -3.20
C ILE A 173 -14.33 -3.26 -4.20
N ILE A 174 -14.74 -3.43 -5.45
CA ILE A 174 -14.69 -2.41 -6.50
C ILE A 174 -15.59 -1.26 -6.04
N ARG A 175 -15.04 -0.06 -5.81
CA ARG A 175 -15.87 1.14 -5.59
C ARG A 175 -16.07 1.86 -6.93
N LYS A 176 -17.34 2.07 -7.28
CA LYS A 176 -17.76 2.99 -8.34
C LYS A 176 -17.18 4.37 -8.05
N TRP A 177 -16.49 4.93 -9.04
CA TRP A 177 -16.05 6.31 -9.03
C TRP A 177 -17.29 7.20 -9.07
N ASN A 178 -17.75 7.70 -7.93
CA ASN A 178 -18.76 8.76 -7.90
C ASN A 178 -18.35 9.79 -6.86
N GLU A 179 -18.11 11.02 -7.32
CA GLU A 179 -18.91 12.16 -6.87
C GLU A 179 -18.95 13.28 -7.95
N SER A 180 -20.15 13.40 -8.50
CA SER A 180 -20.90 14.57 -9.01
C SER A 180 -20.50 15.45 -10.20
N ASP A 181 -19.28 15.50 -10.73
CA ASP A 181 -19.01 16.44 -11.86
C ASP A 181 -18.20 15.90 -13.06
N LEU A 182 -17.87 14.61 -13.08
CA LEU A 182 -17.14 14.02 -14.21
C LEU A 182 -17.84 12.85 -14.86
N PRO A 183 -17.70 12.71 -16.19
CA PRO A 183 -18.22 11.54 -16.87
C PRO A 183 -17.53 10.26 -16.36
N LEU A 184 -18.31 9.20 -16.20
CA LEU A 184 -17.82 7.88 -15.81
C LEU A 184 -16.99 7.29 -16.97
N ILE A 185 -15.70 7.07 -16.75
CA ILE A 185 -14.88 6.23 -17.65
C ILE A 185 -14.70 4.85 -17.00
N PRO A 186 -15.06 3.75 -17.66
CA PRO A 186 -14.84 2.41 -17.12
C PRO A 186 -13.35 2.13 -16.91
N VAL A 187 -13.03 1.55 -15.75
CA VAL A 187 -11.68 1.12 -15.37
C VAL A 187 -11.65 -0.40 -15.31
N ILE A 188 -10.89 -1.01 -16.23
CA ILE A 188 -10.58 -2.44 -16.25
C ILE A 188 -9.34 -2.64 -15.39
N ARG A 189 -9.52 -3.20 -14.18
CA ARG A 189 -8.41 -3.57 -13.30
C ARG A 189 -8.16 -5.07 -13.37
N LEU A 190 -6.94 -5.43 -13.71
CA LEU A 190 -6.47 -6.81 -13.80
C LEU A 190 -5.33 -7.00 -12.82
N ASP A 191 -5.41 -8.06 -12.02
CA ASP A 191 -4.34 -8.48 -11.13
C ASP A 191 -3.93 -9.89 -11.55
N PHE A 192 -2.76 -10.05 -12.17
CA PHE A 192 -2.34 -11.34 -12.69
C PHE A 192 -1.71 -12.23 -11.61
N SER A 193 -1.50 -11.70 -10.40
CA SER A 193 -1.06 -12.48 -9.23
C SER A 193 -2.06 -13.55 -8.80
N VAL A 194 -3.35 -13.38 -9.13
CA VAL A 194 -4.43 -14.31 -8.74
C VAL A 194 -4.64 -15.45 -9.74
N LEU A 195 -4.02 -15.39 -10.92
CA LEU A 195 -4.08 -16.47 -11.91
C LEU A 195 -3.23 -17.62 -11.36
N THR A 196 -3.76 -18.84 -11.29
CA THR A 196 -3.09 -20.01 -10.76
C THR A 196 -2.00 -20.54 -11.70
N LEU A 197 -1.00 -21.16 -11.07
CA LEU A 197 0.39 -20.87 -11.40
C LEU A 197 1.17 -22.02 -12.05
N ASN A 198 0.67 -23.26 -12.00
CA ASN A 198 1.52 -24.43 -12.26
C ASN A 198 0.89 -25.56 -13.09
N GLU A 199 -0.37 -25.44 -13.56
CA GLU A 199 -1.08 -26.56 -14.22
C GLU A 199 -1.16 -26.42 -15.76
N GLY A 200 -0.41 -25.48 -16.33
CA GLY A 200 -0.30 -25.29 -17.78
C GLY A 200 -1.17 -24.18 -18.38
N SER A 201 -0.94 -23.89 -19.66
CA SER A 201 -1.51 -22.73 -20.36
C SER A 201 -3.03 -22.79 -20.57
N GLU A 202 -3.63 -23.98 -20.57
CA GLU A 202 -5.09 -24.13 -20.63
C GLU A 202 -5.77 -23.57 -19.38
N MET A 203 -5.19 -23.80 -18.21
CA MET A 203 -5.72 -23.27 -16.95
C MET A 203 -5.62 -21.75 -16.93
N LEU A 204 -4.44 -21.20 -17.28
CA LEU A 204 -4.23 -19.76 -17.41
C LEU A 204 -5.25 -19.13 -18.38
N ARG A 205 -5.49 -19.78 -19.53
CA ARG A 205 -6.48 -19.31 -20.50
C ARG A 205 -7.88 -19.23 -19.89
N ASN A 206 -8.30 -20.29 -19.20
CA ASN A 206 -9.62 -20.37 -18.59
C ASN A 206 -9.79 -19.32 -17.49
N GLU A 207 -8.80 -19.16 -16.62
CA GLU A 207 -8.86 -18.18 -15.54
C GLU A 207 -8.82 -16.74 -16.03
N LEU A 208 -8.01 -16.45 -17.04
CA LEU A 208 -8.02 -15.13 -17.66
C LEU A 208 -9.39 -14.82 -18.29
N ILE A 209 -10.01 -15.81 -18.94
CA ILE A 209 -11.40 -15.67 -19.44
C ILE A 209 -12.37 -15.40 -18.28
N GLN A 210 -12.30 -16.17 -17.19
CA GLN A 210 -13.18 -15.98 -16.03
C GLN A 210 -12.98 -14.63 -15.36
N LEU A 211 -11.72 -14.18 -15.23
CA LEU A 211 -11.40 -12.85 -14.70
C LEU A 211 -12.05 -11.76 -15.57
N LEU A 212 -11.90 -11.84 -16.90
CA LEU A 212 -12.51 -10.88 -17.83
C LEU A 212 -14.05 -10.93 -17.80
N LYS A 213 -14.66 -12.12 -17.65
CA LYS A 213 -16.11 -12.27 -17.44
C LYS A 213 -16.56 -11.59 -16.14
N SER A 214 -15.87 -11.84 -15.03
CA SER A 214 -16.21 -11.26 -13.73
C SER A 214 -16.13 -9.73 -13.75
N ILE A 215 -15.17 -9.17 -14.50
CA ILE A 215 -15.09 -7.72 -14.72
C ILE A 215 -16.30 -7.25 -15.51
N GLY A 216 -16.65 -7.90 -16.62
CA GLY A 216 -17.87 -7.58 -17.37
C GLY A 216 -19.14 -7.60 -16.50
N GLU A 217 -19.30 -8.65 -15.68
CA GLU A 217 -20.44 -8.79 -14.75
C GLU A 217 -20.49 -7.67 -13.72
N SER A 218 -19.34 -7.20 -13.23
CA SER A 218 -19.27 -6.06 -12.31
C SER A 218 -19.77 -4.74 -12.91
N TYR A 219 -19.77 -4.64 -14.25
CA TYR A 219 -20.36 -3.55 -15.03
C TYR A 219 -21.77 -3.88 -15.55
N GLY A 220 -22.38 -5.00 -15.14
CA GLY A 220 -23.69 -5.42 -15.61
C GLY A 220 -23.71 -5.94 -17.06
N ILE A 221 -22.56 -6.31 -17.61
CA ILE A 221 -22.41 -6.79 -18.99
C ILE A 221 -22.15 -8.30 -18.98
N THR A 222 -22.89 -9.04 -19.81
CA THR A 222 -22.62 -10.46 -20.06
C THR A 222 -21.79 -10.64 -21.32
N LEU A 223 -20.54 -11.08 -21.16
CA LEU A 223 -19.64 -11.41 -22.26
C LEU A 223 -19.93 -12.82 -22.79
N LYS A 224 -19.93 -12.98 -24.11
CA LYS A 224 -20.35 -14.22 -24.79
C LYS A 224 -19.19 -15.00 -25.41
N LEU A 225 -18.06 -14.37 -25.66
CA LEU A 225 -16.93 -15.01 -26.30
C LEU A 225 -16.08 -15.82 -25.30
N ASP A 226 -15.59 -16.97 -25.76
CA ASP A 226 -14.84 -17.94 -24.93
C ASP A 226 -13.38 -18.13 -25.36
N SER A 227 -12.83 -17.16 -26.08
CA SER A 227 -11.39 -17.10 -26.36
C SER A 227 -10.79 -15.86 -25.70
N VAL A 228 -9.56 -15.93 -25.20
CA VAL A 228 -8.85 -14.78 -24.61
C VAL A 228 -8.88 -13.57 -25.56
N LYS A 229 -8.63 -13.80 -26.85
CA LYS A 229 -8.69 -12.72 -27.84
C LYS A 229 -10.09 -12.13 -27.98
N GLY A 230 -11.09 -13.00 -28.17
CA GLY A 230 -12.47 -12.60 -28.35
C GLY A 230 -13.00 -11.82 -27.15
N ILE A 231 -12.88 -12.39 -25.95
CA ILE A 231 -13.44 -11.81 -24.74
C ILE A 231 -12.75 -10.50 -24.34
N THR A 232 -11.43 -10.39 -24.54
CA THR A 232 -10.71 -9.14 -24.29
C THR A 232 -11.24 -8.01 -25.17
N LYS A 233 -11.42 -8.30 -26.47
CA LYS A 233 -11.98 -7.33 -27.40
C LYS A 233 -13.43 -6.98 -27.04
N GLU A 234 -14.27 -7.98 -26.77
CA GLU A 234 -15.67 -7.79 -26.40
C GLU A 234 -15.81 -6.93 -25.15
N LEU A 235 -15.04 -7.21 -24.09
CA LEU A 235 -15.04 -6.41 -22.86
C LEU A 235 -14.69 -4.95 -23.16
N ILE A 236 -13.59 -4.71 -23.87
CA ILE A 236 -13.12 -3.34 -24.16
C ILE A 236 -14.14 -2.59 -25.01
N THR A 237 -14.63 -3.20 -26.10
CA THR A 237 -15.57 -2.51 -27.00
C THR A 237 -16.93 -2.28 -26.35
N THR A 238 -17.41 -3.22 -25.53
CA THR A 238 -18.70 -3.09 -24.88
C THR A 238 -18.67 -2.06 -23.76
N LEU A 239 -17.58 -2.00 -22.98
CA LEU A 239 -17.40 -0.96 -21.97
C LEU A 239 -17.16 0.41 -22.61
N ALA A 240 -16.39 0.46 -23.70
CA ALA A 240 -16.20 1.70 -24.44
C ALA A 240 -17.55 2.24 -24.97
N GLY A 241 -18.40 1.39 -25.53
CA GLY A 241 -19.74 1.77 -26.00
C GLY A 241 -20.85 1.76 -24.95
N HIS A 242 -20.51 1.65 -23.66
CA HIS A 242 -21.51 1.60 -22.59
C HIS A 242 -22.27 2.94 -22.49
N GLU A 243 -23.57 2.90 -22.25
CA GLU A 243 -24.43 4.11 -22.27
C GLU A 243 -24.01 5.19 -21.26
N GLU A 244 -23.47 4.77 -20.12
CA GLU A 244 -22.95 5.68 -19.08
C GLU A 244 -21.54 6.24 -19.41
N ASN A 245 -20.87 5.73 -20.44
CA ASN A 245 -19.49 6.08 -20.78
C ASN A 245 -19.42 7.18 -21.84
N MET A 246 -19.36 8.44 -21.40
CA MET A 246 -19.30 9.58 -22.33
C MET A 246 -17.98 9.71 -23.09
N TYR A 247 -16.93 9.00 -22.67
CA TYR A 247 -15.62 9.09 -23.31
C TYR A 247 -15.43 8.14 -24.49
N GLU A 248 -16.36 7.19 -24.67
CA GLU A 248 -16.27 6.11 -25.65
C GLU A 248 -14.95 5.32 -25.55
N LYS A 249 -14.37 5.28 -24.35
CA LYS A 249 -13.05 4.72 -24.06
C LYS A 249 -12.99 4.08 -22.68
N VAL A 250 -11.97 3.27 -22.43
CA VAL A 250 -11.71 2.63 -21.15
C VAL A 250 -10.31 2.96 -20.63
N VAL A 251 -10.12 2.85 -19.32
CA VAL A 251 -8.82 2.82 -18.67
C VAL A 251 -8.47 1.37 -18.32
N ILE A 252 -7.23 0.96 -18.56
CA ILE A 252 -6.76 -0.40 -18.26
C ILE A 252 -5.59 -0.33 -17.29
N LEU A 253 -5.70 -1.01 -16.15
CA LEU A 253 -4.66 -1.12 -15.14
C LEU A 253 -4.34 -2.60 -14.94
N ILE A 254 -3.09 -3.00 -15.21
CA ILE A 254 -2.64 -4.38 -15.14
C ILE A 254 -1.53 -4.46 -14.09
N ASN A 255 -1.77 -5.24 -13.04
CA ASN A 255 -0.80 -5.50 -12.00
C ASN A 255 -0.14 -6.88 -12.18
N GLU A 256 1.17 -6.94 -11.94
CA GLU A 256 1.99 -8.16 -11.98
C GLU A 256 1.83 -8.97 -13.28
N TYR A 257 1.92 -8.28 -14.43
CA TYR A 257 1.63 -8.90 -15.74
C TYR A 257 2.51 -10.13 -16.06
N ASP A 258 3.68 -10.21 -15.46
CA ASP A 258 4.70 -11.24 -15.64
C ASP A 258 4.57 -12.40 -14.66
N SER A 259 3.73 -12.29 -13.63
CA SER A 259 3.50 -13.36 -12.63
C SER A 259 3.15 -14.73 -13.25
N PRO A 260 2.30 -14.84 -14.28
CA PRO A 260 2.00 -16.15 -14.90
C PRO A 260 3.20 -16.80 -15.60
N ILE A 261 4.20 -16.02 -16.01
CA ILE A 261 5.45 -16.52 -16.61
C ILE A 261 6.45 -16.84 -15.48
N LEU A 262 6.62 -15.91 -14.54
CA LEU A 262 7.55 -16.03 -13.41
C LEU A 262 7.29 -17.28 -12.57
N ASN A 263 6.04 -17.51 -12.22
CA ASN A 263 5.67 -18.62 -11.36
C ASN A 263 5.79 -19.98 -12.06
N ALA A 264 5.77 -20.03 -13.40
CA ALA A 264 6.07 -21.27 -14.12
C ALA A 264 7.51 -21.74 -13.86
N PHE A 265 8.46 -20.81 -13.63
CA PHE A 265 9.82 -21.17 -13.21
C PHE A 265 9.90 -21.79 -11.82
N ASP A 266 8.85 -21.67 -11.00
CA ASP A 266 8.80 -22.31 -9.70
C ASP A 266 8.44 -23.80 -9.75
N ALA A 267 7.84 -24.30 -10.84
CA ALA A 267 7.52 -25.72 -11.03
C ALA A 267 8.74 -26.54 -11.47
N MET A 268 9.13 -27.58 -10.74
CA MET A 268 10.30 -28.40 -11.11
C MET A 268 10.09 -29.21 -12.41
N LYS A 269 11.15 -29.28 -13.23
CA LYS A 269 11.38 -30.09 -14.45
C LYS A 269 10.60 -29.78 -15.74
N GLU A 270 9.42 -29.17 -15.70
CA GLU A 270 8.64 -28.82 -16.91
C GLU A 270 8.37 -27.30 -17.05
N SER A 271 9.04 -26.48 -16.22
CA SER A 271 8.82 -25.03 -16.06
C SER A 271 8.89 -24.20 -17.33
N LEU A 272 9.83 -24.51 -18.23
CA LEU A 272 10.14 -23.66 -19.38
C LEU A 272 9.08 -23.74 -20.49
N THR A 273 8.58 -24.95 -20.77
CA THR A 273 7.50 -25.15 -21.75
C THR A 273 6.20 -24.53 -21.25
N ILE A 274 5.92 -24.62 -19.95
CA ILE A 274 4.77 -23.94 -19.33
C ILE A 274 4.94 -22.42 -19.44
N ALA A 275 6.12 -21.88 -19.13
CA ALA A 275 6.41 -20.45 -19.24
C ALA A 275 6.22 -19.94 -20.68
N ASP A 276 6.71 -20.67 -21.69
CA ASP A 276 6.56 -20.32 -23.11
C ASP A 276 5.09 -20.37 -23.57
N HIS A 277 4.36 -21.42 -23.19
CA HIS A 277 2.94 -21.51 -23.51
C HIS A 277 2.12 -20.42 -22.80
N ASN A 278 2.44 -20.09 -21.55
CA ASN A 278 1.81 -18.99 -20.79
C ASN A 278 2.11 -17.65 -21.47
N HIS A 279 3.35 -17.42 -21.91
CA HIS A 279 3.73 -16.27 -22.72
C HIS A 279 2.88 -16.18 -24.00
N GLY A 280 2.61 -17.30 -24.68
CA GLY A 280 1.69 -17.34 -25.84
C GLY A 280 0.25 -16.91 -25.52
N VAL A 281 -0.30 -17.30 -24.36
CA VAL A 281 -1.64 -16.86 -23.92
C VAL A 281 -1.66 -15.35 -23.65
N LEU A 282 -0.66 -14.84 -22.92
CA LEU A 282 -0.54 -13.41 -22.61
C LEU A 282 -0.32 -12.58 -23.87
N LYS A 283 0.45 -13.10 -24.84
CA LYS A 283 0.63 -12.46 -26.14
C LYS A 283 -0.69 -12.23 -26.84
N GLY A 284 -1.58 -13.22 -26.84
CA GLY A 284 -2.91 -13.09 -27.42
C GLY A 284 -3.76 -11.99 -26.75
N PHE A 285 -3.67 -11.87 -25.43
CA PHE A 285 -4.32 -10.81 -24.66
C PHE A 285 -3.77 -9.40 -25.03
N PHE A 286 -2.46 -9.22 -24.99
CA PHE A 286 -1.81 -7.94 -25.30
C PHE A 286 -1.96 -7.51 -26.77
N GLU A 287 -1.97 -8.46 -27.71
CA GLU A 287 -2.32 -8.20 -29.12
C GLU A 287 -3.73 -7.59 -29.25
N MET A 288 -4.68 -8.03 -28.41
CA MET A 288 -6.03 -7.47 -28.43
C MET A 288 -6.13 -6.09 -27.79
N LEU A 289 -5.36 -5.81 -26.73
CA LEU A 289 -5.24 -4.45 -26.20
C LEU A 289 -4.75 -3.51 -27.30
N LYS A 290 -3.70 -3.91 -28.03
CA LYS A 290 -3.17 -3.13 -29.15
C LYS A 290 -4.21 -2.93 -30.25
N SER A 291 -4.88 -3.99 -30.70
CA SER A 291 -5.89 -3.86 -31.77
C SER A 291 -7.11 -3.02 -31.36
N SER A 292 -7.35 -2.89 -30.05
CA SER A 292 -8.43 -2.10 -29.47
C SER A 292 -7.97 -0.71 -28.97
N GLN A 293 -6.74 -0.27 -29.30
CA GLN A 293 -6.15 0.99 -28.79
C GLN A 293 -7.03 2.23 -28.95
N GLN A 294 -7.86 2.29 -29.99
CA GLN A 294 -8.75 3.43 -30.24
C GLN A 294 -9.81 3.61 -29.14
N TYR A 295 -10.16 2.52 -28.46
CA TYR A 295 -11.08 2.47 -27.33
C TYR A 295 -10.37 2.58 -25.98
N ILE A 296 -9.04 2.75 -25.95
CA ILE A 296 -8.26 2.82 -24.71
C ILE A 296 -7.83 4.27 -24.51
N LYS A 297 -8.22 4.87 -23.40
CA LYS A 297 -7.79 6.22 -23.01
C LYS A 297 -6.41 6.18 -22.37
N PHE A 298 -6.17 5.17 -21.54
CA PHE A 298 -4.94 5.00 -20.76
C PHE A 298 -4.74 3.52 -20.43
N CYS A 299 -3.50 3.05 -20.52
CA CYS A 299 -3.10 1.71 -20.12
C CYS A 299 -1.85 1.80 -19.24
N PHE A 300 -1.89 1.19 -18.06
CA PHE A 300 -0.75 1.13 -17.14
C PHE A 300 -0.52 -0.32 -16.73
N VAL A 301 0.75 -0.73 -16.76
CA VAL A 301 1.17 -2.11 -16.54
C VAL A 301 2.32 -2.12 -15.54
N THR A 302 2.24 -2.96 -14.51
CA THR A 302 3.32 -3.17 -13.54
C THR A 302 3.74 -4.64 -13.53
N GLY A 303 5.02 -4.90 -13.29
CA GLY A 303 5.61 -6.23 -13.19
C GLY A 303 6.97 -6.16 -12.49
N VAL A 304 7.54 -7.33 -12.21
CA VAL A 304 8.88 -7.44 -11.59
C VAL A 304 9.97 -7.40 -12.65
N THR A 305 9.69 -7.98 -13.81
CA THR A 305 10.66 -8.23 -14.87
C THR A 305 10.16 -7.67 -16.18
N MET A 306 11.08 -7.46 -17.11
CA MET A 306 10.77 -7.02 -18.46
C MET A 306 10.74 -8.22 -19.42
N PHE A 307 10.09 -9.34 -19.06
CA PHE A 307 10.06 -10.58 -19.88
C PHE A 307 9.51 -10.42 -21.31
N SER A 308 9.01 -9.24 -21.66
CA SER A 308 7.94 -9.09 -22.62
C SER A 308 8.08 -7.93 -23.61
N ASN A 309 9.05 -7.03 -23.45
CA ASN A 309 9.07 -5.79 -24.23
C ASN A 309 9.35 -5.99 -25.72
N MET A 310 9.96 -7.10 -26.15
CA MET A 310 10.20 -7.34 -27.59
C MET A 310 9.20 -8.30 -28.26
N GLU A 311 8.54 -9.22 -27.54
CA GLU A 311 7.70 -10.26 -28.17
C GLU A 311 6.20 -10.19 -27.81
N LEU A 312 5.83 -10.01 -26.53
CA LEU A 312 4.43 -9.73 -26.15
C LEU A 312 3.95 -8.40 -26.74
N PHE A 313 4.88 -7.46 -26.85
CA PHE A 313 4.68 -6.12 -27.36
C PHE A 313 5.32 -5.91 -28.73
N SER A 314 5.62 -6.97 -29.50
CA SER A 314 6.26 -6.92 -30.84
C SER A 314 5.54 -6.05 -31.89
N GLY A 315 4.43 -5.41 -31.53
CA GLY A 315 4.05 -4.17 -32.21
C GLY A 315 3.39 -3.10 -31.34
N ALA A 316 3.44 -3.19 -30.01
CA ALA A 316 3.02 -2.16 -29.08
C ALA A 316 4.21 -1.23 -28.73
N ASN A 317 4.80 -0.60 -29.76
CA ASN A 317 5.81 0.47 -29.65
C ASN A 317 5.27 1.75 -28.96
N GLN A 318 4.11 1.65 -28.30
CA GLN A 318 3.39 2.74 -27.65
C GLN A 318 3.48 2.65 -26.13
N LEU A 319 3.85 1.49 -25.56
CA LEU A 319 4.18 1.43 -24.15
C LEU A 319 5.53 2.11 -23.96
N THR A 320 5.56 3.01 -22.99
CA THR A 320 6.80 3.68 -22.61
C THR A 320 7.26 3.11 -21.30
N ASP A 321 8.48 2.58 -21.26
CA ASP A 321 9.10 2.19 -20.01
C ASP A 321 9.36 3.43 -19.14
N MET A 322 8.89 3.35 -17.91
CA MET A 322 8.95 4.42 -16.93
C MET A 322 10.01 4.14 -15.84
N THR A 323 10.59 2.93 -15.80
CA THR A 323 11.41 2.41 -14.68
C THR A 323 12.60 3.31 -14.33
N MET A 324 13.36 3.75 -15.33
CA MET A 324 14.54 4.61 -15.14
C MET A 324 14.26 6.08 -15.47
N ARG A 325 13.01 6.55 -15.34
CA ARG A 325 12.71 7.97 -15.54
C ARG A 325 13.02 8.75 -14.27
N ASP A 326 13.91 9.73 -14.40
CA ASP A 326 14.34 10.60 -13.30
C ASP A 326 13.17 11.23 -12.52
N LYS A 327 12.06 11.55 -13.19
CA LYS A 327 10.88 12.15 -12.54
C LYS A 327 10.09 11.21 -11.62
N LEU A 328 10.39 9.92 -11.64
CA LEU A 328 9.73 8.92 -10.80
C LEU A 328 10.68 8.32 -9.75
N SER A 329 11.94 8.76 -9.68
CA SER A 329 12.95 8.10 -8.84
C SER A 329 12.60 8.12 -7.35
N ASP A 330 11.93 9.17 -6.89
CA ASP A 330 11.38 9.28 -5.54
C ASP A 330 10.05 8.53 -5.34
N ALA A 331 9.32 8.19 -6.41
CA ALA A 331 8.03 7.51 -6.36
C ALA A 331 8.12 6.06 -5.86
N TYR A 332 9.28 5.43 -6.05
CA TYR A 332 9.48 4.00 -5.80
C TYR A 332 9.80 3.65 -4.33
N GLY A 333 9.97 4.65 -3.47
CA GLY A 333 10.42 4.46 -2.11
C GLY A 333 10.11 5.62 -1.17
N PHE A 334 10.49 5.47 0.09
CA PHE A 334 10.47 6.58 1.04
C PHE A 334 11.81 7.32 1.04
N MET A 335 11.76 8.64 1.09
CA MET A 335 12.91 9.50 1.34
C MET A 335 13.25 9.52 2.83
N GLU A 336 14.46 9.94 3.17
CA GLU A 336 14.89 9.96 4.57
C GLU A 336 14.07 10.93 5.42
N ASP A 337 13.75 12.12 4.89
CA ASP A 337 12.95 13.13 5.58
C ASP A 337 11.49 12.68 5.79
N GLU A 338 10.94 11.90 4.85
CA GLU A 338 9.62 11.27 4.95
C GLU A 338 9.55 10.31 6.14
N ILE A 339 10.59 9.51 6.35
CA ILE A 339 10.70 8.58 7.48
C ILE A 339 10.91 9.34 8.79
N VAL A 340 11.78 10.36 8.81
CA VAL A 340 12.01 11.20 10.00
C VAL A 340 10.71 11.86 10.47
N LYS A 341 9.94 12.43 9.54
CA LYS A 341 8.61 12.99 9.84
C LYS A 341 7.70 11.92 10.46
N ALA A 342 7.68 10.70 9.92
CA ALA A 342 6.89 9.60 10.50
C ALA A 342 7.28 9.26 11.94
N PHE A 343 8.57 9.38 12.31
CA PHE A 343 9.02 9.22 13.69
C PHE A 343 8.61 10.37 14.62
N GLU A 344 8.63 11.61 14.13
CA GLU A 344 8.18 12.78 14.91
C GLU A 344 6.70 12.64 15.30
N PHE A 345 5.88 12.03 14.43
CA PHE A 345 4.47 11.73 14.73
C PHE A 345 4.27 10.53 15.67
N SER A 346 5.17 9.54 15.67
CA SER A 346 4.98 8.32 16.47
C SER A 346 5.45 8.45 17.92
N GLY A 347 6.35 9.39 18.21
CA GLY A 347 6.86 9.68 19.55
C GLY A 347 7.70 8.55 20.17
N GLY A 348 8.65 8.93 21.04
CA GLY A 348 9.27 7.97 21.96
C GLY A 348 10.44 7.11 21.44
N TYR A 349 11.18 7.55 20.41
CA TYR A 349 12.41 6.88 19.95
C TYR A 349 13.59 7.84 19.83
N ASP A 350 14.81 7.34 20.02
CA ASP A 350 16.02 8.01 19.55
C ASP A 350 16.05 7.91 18.02
N ILE A 351 15.55 8.97 17.37
CA ILE A 351 15.48 9.08 15.91
C ILE A 351 16.87 8.89 15.30
N LYS A 352 17.93 9.41 15.94
CA LYS A 352 19.25 9.43 15.34
C LYS A 352 19.87 8.03 15.25
N GLU A 353 19.81 7.26 16.34
CA GLU A 353 20.31 5.89 16.36
C GLU A 353 19.47 4.99 15.44
N THR A 354 18.14 5.12 15.52
CA THR A 354 17.21 4.30 14.74
C THR A 354 17.36 4.54 13.24
N MET A 355 17.46 5.81 12.82
CA MET A 355 17.66 6.17 11.42
C MET A 355 19.00 5.66 10.88
N THR A 356 20.04 5.60 11.70
CA THR A 356 21.34 5.02 11.28
C THR A 356 21.18 3.55 10.92
N LYS A 357 20.49 2.77 11.76
CA LYS A 357 20.25 1.35 11.50
C LYS A 357 19.29 1.12 10.33
N LEU A 358 18.24 1.95 10.19
CA LEU A 358 17.35 1.90 9.03
C LEU A 358 18.08 2.21 7.72
N ARG A 359 19.00 3.17 7.75
CA ARG A 359 19.79 3.55 6.58
C ARG A 359 20.66 2.40 6.09
N GLU A 360 21.32 1.68 7.00
CA GLU A 360 22.15 0.53 6.62
C GLU A 360 21.32 -0.66 6.13
N ARG A 361 20.14 -0.89 6.72
CA ARG A 361 19.37 -2.09 6.46
C ARG A 361 18.37 -1.96 5.30
N TYR A 362 17.72 -0.81 5.13
CA TYR A 362 16.60 -0.64 4.19
C TYR A 362 16.78 0.48 3.16
N ASN A 363 17.72 1.42 3.37
CA ASN A 363 18.03 2.45 2.37
C ASN A 363 19.03 1.93 1.35
N GLY A 364 18.83 2.18 0.06
CA GLY A 364 19.72 1.58 -0.92
C GLY A 364 19.38 1.84 -2.36
N TYR A 365 18.12 2.07 -2.67
CA TYR A 365 17.64 2.05 -4.05
C TYR A 365 17.83 3.40 -4.74
N PHE A 366 18.38 3.33 -5.93
CA PHE A 366 18.66 4.41 -6.86
C PHE A 366 18.24 3.99 -8.28
N TRP A 367 17.46 4.82 -8.93
CA TRP A 367 16.98 4.56 -10.30
C TRP A 367 17.51 5.58 -11.32
N ASP A 368 17.86 6.77 -10.85
CA ASP A 368 18.43 7.89 -11.60
C ASP A 368 19.92 8.15 -11.26
N GLY A 369 20.48 7.35 -10.33
CA GLY A 369 21.84 7.53 -9.80
C GLY A 369 22.03 8.76 -8.89
N GLN A 370 20.94 9.40 -8.45
CA GLN A 370 20.97 10.62 -7.63
C GLN A 370 20.05 10.50 -6.41
N THR A 371 18.82 10.05 -6.61
CA THR A 371 17.77 9.99 -5.59
C THR A 371 17.80 8.63 -4.92
N LYS A 372 18.16 8.62 -3.64
CA LYS A 372 18.25 7.40 -2.83
C LYS A 372 16.98 7.22 -2.00
N VAL A 373 16.31 6.08 -2.17
CA VAL A 373 15.09 5.76 -1.45
C VAL A 373 15.18 4.46 -0.66
N TYR A 374 14.39 4.40 0.41
CA TYR A 374 14.19 3.24 1.24
C TYR A 374 13.11 2.33 0.65
N ASN A 375 13.27 1.02 0.83
CA ASN A 375 12.24 0.05 0.43
C ASN A 375 10.93 0.32 1.19
N PRO A 376 9.80 0.59 0.50
CA PRO A 376 8.54 0.90 1.16
C PRO A 376 8.06 -0.19 2.11
N TYR A 377 8.15 -1.45 1.68
CA TYR A 377 7.63 -2.57 2.45
C TYR A 377 8.45 -2.76 3.72
N SER A 378 9.78 -2.75 3.63
CA SER A 378 10.65 -2.95 4.79
C SER A 378 10.50 -1.83 5.82
N VAL A 379 10.35 -0.58 5.37
CA VAL A 379 10.03 0.55 6.25
C VAL A 379 8.65 0.39 6.89
N CYS A 380 7.63 0.02 6.10
CA CYS A 380 6.29 -0.27 6.64
C CYS A 380 6.28 -1.37 7.69
N SER A 381 6.94 -2.49 7.40
CA SER A 381 7.04 -3.60 8.34
C SER A 381 7.87 -3.23 9.57
N PHE A 382 8.89 -2.38 9.43
CA PHE A 382 9.59 -1.82 10.57
C PHE A 382 8.67 -0.98 11.45
N PHE A 383 7.85 -0.10 10.90
CA PHE A 383 6.91 0.71 11.72
C PHE A 383 5.77 -0.10 12.31
N ASP A 384 5.45 -1.27 11.73
CA ASP A 384 4.48 -2.22 12.30
C ASP A 384 5.10 -3.02 13.47
N ALA A 385 6.28 -3.60 13.26
CA ALA A 385 6.94 -4.46 14.26
C ALA A 385 7.77 -3.69 15.30
N TYR A 386 8.22 -2.48 14.96
CA TYR A 386 9.31 -1.73 15.61
C TYR A 386 10.58 -2.56 15.84
N GLN A 387 10.85 -3.47 14.90
CA GLN A 387 12.01 -4.36 14.93
C GLN A 387 12.71 -4.35 13.57
N LEU A 388 14.04 -4.32 13.63
CA LEU A 388 14.87 -4.49 12.45
C LEU A 388 14.95 -5.98 12.13
N GLU A 389 14.29 -6.37 11.06
CA GLU A 389 14.28 -7.75 10.57
C GLU A 389 14.67 -7.81 9.09
N ASN A 390 14.73 -9.01 8.54
CA ASN A 390 14.76 -9.22 7.09
C ASN A 390 13.32 -9.46 6.63
N PHE A 391 12.64 -8.40 6.21
CA PHE A 391 11.25 -8.43 5.74
C PHE A 391 11.15 -8.93 4.30
N TRP A 392 12.24 -8.84 3.52
CA TRP A 392 12.35 -9.42 2.19
C TRP A 392 12.13 -10.94 2.20
N ILE A 393 12.85 -11.67 3.06
CA ILE A 393 12.66 -13.13 3.24
C ILE A 393 11.30 -13.42 3.86
N LYS A 394 10.88 -12.70 4.91
CA LYS A 394 9.61 -12.97 5.61
C LYS A 394 8.38 -12.86 4.73
N LYS A 395 8.42 -12.01 3.70
CA LYS A 395 7.32 -11.86 2.74
C LYS A 395 7.21 -13.04 1.76
N GLY A 396 8.22 -13.91 1.71
CA GLY A 396 8.25 -15.03 0.77
C GLY A 396 8.26 -14.56 -0.69
N ARG A 397 8.88 -13.41 -1.00
CA ARG A 397 9.10 -12.98 -2.39
C ARG A 397 10.08 -13.94 -3.06
N THR A 398 9.47 -14.99 -3.61
CA THR A 398 9.79 -15.82 -4.77
C THR A 398 11.18 -16.45 -4.89
N SER A 399 11.13 -17.78 -4.81
CA SER A 399 12.16 -18.75 -5.19
C SER A 399 12.54 -18.79 -6.67
N PHE A 400 11.86 -18.02 -7.54
CA PHE A 400 12.11 -18.09 -8.98
C PHE A 400 13.56 -17.69 -9.29
N LEU A 401 14.05 -16.58 -8.71
CA LEU A 401 15.39 -16.10 -9.01
C LEU A 401 16.45 -17.06 -8.47
N ALA A 402 16.22 -17.61 -7.27
CA ALA A 402 17.08 -18.65 -6.69
C ALA A 402 17.25 -19.86 -7.61
N LYS A 403 16.24 -20.21 -8.43
CA LYS A 403 16.31 -21.30 -9.41
C LYS A 403 17.00 -20.90 -10.71
N LEU A 404 16.98 -19.62 -11.08
CA LEU A 404 17.61 -19.09 -12.28
C LEU A 404 19.07 -18.67 -12.06
N ILE A 405 19.47 -18.46 -10.80
CA ILE A 405 20.78 -17.95 -10.43
C ILE A 405 21.54 -18.98 -9.58
N SER A 406 22.81 -19.20 -9.91
CA SER A 406 23.73 -19.98 -9.11
C SER A 406 24.75 -19.06 -8.43
N ILE A 407 25.44 -19.57 -7.41
CA ILE A 407 26.55 -18.86 -6.77
C ILE A 407 27.59 -18.43 -7.84
N GLU A 408 27.79 -19.20 -8.89
CA GLU A 408 28.77 -18.86 -9.94
C GLU A 408 28.39 -17.62 -10.74
N HIS A 409 27.10 -17.39 -10.95
CA HIS A 409 26.58 -16.20 -11.65
C HIS A 409 26.79 -14.90 -10.86
N ILE A 410 26.91 -14.98 -9.53
CA ILE A 410 27.02 -13.80 -8.65
C ILE A 410 28.41 -13.59 -8.05
N LYS A 411 29.38 -14.48 -8.30
CA LYS A 411 30.76 -14.36 -7.77
C LYS A 411 31.35 -12.97 -8.04
N ASN A 412 31.02 -12.37 -9.19
CA ASN A 412 31.49 -11.05 -9.62
C ASN A 412 30.56 -9.88 -9.24
N ILE A 413 29.40 -10.15 -8.64
CA ILE A 413 28.34 -9.18 -8.28
C ILE A 413 28.43 -8.75 -6.81
N THR A 414 29.27 -9.44 -6.02
CA THR A 414 29.56 -9.06 -4.63
C THR A 414 30.30 -7.73 -4.50
N SER A 415 30.85 -7.22 -5.60
CA SER A 415 31.39 -5.87 -5.77
C SER A 415 30.56 -5.04 -6.76
N GLU A 416 30.92 -3.78 -6.90
CA GLU A 416 30.38 -2.90 -7.94
C GLU A 416 30.58 -3.51 -9.33
N THR A 417 29.49 -3.64 -10.08
CA THR A 417 29.48 -4.19 -11.45
C THR A 417 29.19 -3.08 -12.45
N THR A 418 29.96 -2.99 -13.53
CA THR A 418 29.74 -1.98 -14.57
C THR A 418 29.09 -2.60 -15.80
N ILE A 419 28.00 -2.00 -16.26
CA ILE A 419 27.34 -2.33 -17.52
C ILE A 419 26.99 -1.05 -18.29
N LYS A 420 26.87 -1.10 -19.61
CA LYS A 420 26.22 0.02 -20.31
C LYS A 420 24.72 0.02 -20.05
N LYS A 421 24.11 1.20 -20.01
CA LYS A 421 22.67 1.39 -19.84
C LYS A 421 21.85 0.54 -20.82
N ASP A 422 22.31 0.43 -22.06
CA ASP A 422 21.65 -0.36 -23.11
C ASP A 422 21.70 -1.88 -22.89
N PHE A 423 22.45 -2.37 -21.88
CA PHE A 423 22.45 -3.79 -21.48
C PHE A 423 21.38 -4.12 -20.42
N ILE A 424 20.67 -3.12 -19.87
CA ILE A 424 19.44 -3.39 -19.12
C ILE A 424 18.33 -3.63 -20.13
N ILE A 425 18.33 -4.84 -20.68
CA ILE A 425 17.42 -5.27 -21.74
C ILE A 425 16.28 -6.13 -21.21
N PRO A 426 15.16 -6.22 -21.94
CA PRO A 426 14.16 -7.26 -21.76
C PRO A 426 14.81 -8.65 -21.74
N VAL A 427 14.43 -9.48 -20.79
CA VAL A 427 14.93 -10.86 -20.67
C VAL A 427 13.99 -11.76 -21.46
N SER A 428 14.47 -12.59 -22.38
CA SER A 428 13.62 -13.61 -23.01
C SER A 428 13.71 -14.94 -22.27
N ILE A 429 12.66 -15.76 -22.36
CA ILE A 429 12.66 -17.12 -21.82
C ILE A 429 13.81 -17.94 -22.45
N GLU A 430 14.06 -17.77 -23.74
CA GLU A 430 15.19 -18.41 -24.45
C GLU A 430 16.56 -17.93 -23.93
N SER A 431 16.72 -16.65 -23.60
CA SER A 431 17.97 -16.12 -23.06
C SER A 431 18.30 -16.74 -21.70
N ILE A 432 17.28 -16.97 -20.86
CA ILE A 432 17.42 -17.75 -19.64
C ILE A 432 17.88 -19.18 -19.95
N MET A 433 17.33 -19.82 -20.98
CA MET A 433 17.72 -21.18 -21.41
C MET A 433 19.19 -21.25 -21.85
N ASN A 434 19.70 -20.18 -22.46
CA ASN A 434 21.03 -20.11 -23.07
C ASN A 434 22.07 -19.34 -22.23
N SER A 435 21.82 -19.15 -20.92
CA SER A 435 22.77 -18.59 -19.94
C SER A 435 23.18 -17.10 -20.10
N THR A 436 22.29 -16.23 -20.59
CA THR A 436 22.50 -14.76 -20.68
C THR A 436 21.26 -14.00 -20.12
N PRO A 437 21.36 -12.77 -19.58
CA PRO A 437 22.28 -12.22 -18.58
C PRO A 437 21.65 -12.17 -17.16
N PRO A 438 22.33 -12.66 -16.11
CA PRO A 438 21.86 -12.56 -14.73
C PRO A 438 21.76 -11.11 -14.22
N ILE A 439 22.59 -10.21 -14.73
CA ILE A 439 22.65 -8.81 -14.24
C ILE A 439 21.34 -8.06 -14.52
N SER A 440 20.80 -8.16 -15.74
CA SER A 440 19.56 -7.46 -16.11
C SER A 440 18.37 -8.00 -15.31
N LEU A 441 18.34 -9.31 -15.05
CA LEU A 441 17.32 -9.95 -14.21
C LEU A 441 17.46 -9.57 -12.73
N LEU A 442 18.69 -9.54 -12.19
CA LEU A 442 18.98 -9.08 -10.83
C LEU A 442 18.59 -7.62 -10.63
N PHE A 443 18.85 -6.77 -11.62
CA PHE A 443 18.45 -5.37 -11.60
C PHE A 443 16.92 -5.22 -11.60
N GLN A 444 16.24 -5.89 -12.54
CA GLN A 444 14.77 -5.85 -12.65
C GLN A 444 14.08 -6.36 -11.38
N ALA A 445 14.55 -7.48 -10.83
CA ALA A 445 14.02 -8.06 -9.60
C ALA A 445 14.38 -7.27 -8.32
N GLY A 446 15.15 -6.19 -8.43
CA GLY A 446 15.49 -5.30 -7.32
C GLY A 446 16.62 -5.79 -6.42
N TYR A 447 17.42 -6.76 -6.87
CA TYR A 447 18.65 -7.20 -6.18
C TYR A 447 19.85 -6.32 -6.51
N LEU A 448 19.80 -5.59 -7.63
CA LEU A 448 20.79 -4.57 -8.00
C LEU A 448 20.13 -3.22 -8.21
N THR A 449 20.91 -2.17 -7.98
CA THR A 449 20.49 -0.78 -8.11
C THR A 449 21.60 0.10 -8.69
N ILE A 450 21.28 1.27 -9.25
CA ILE A 450 22.28 2.15 -9.88
C ILE A 450 22.99 2.98 -8.80
N LYS A 451 24.23 2.65 -8.47
CA LYS A 451 25.02 3.48 -7.56
C LYS A 451 25.37 4.84 -8.15
N ARG A 452 25.79 4.85 -9.42
CA ARG A 452 26.16 6.06 -10.17
C ARG A 452 26.15 5.78 -11.67
N THR A 453 26.12 6.85 -12.45
CA THR A 453 26.19 6.83 -13.91
C THR A 453 27.35 7.68 -14.37
N ILE A 454 28.19 7.16 -15.28
CA ILE A 454 29.27 7.92 -15.93
C ILE A 454 29.12 7.74 -17.44
N GLY A 455 28.68 8.79 -18.14
CA GLY A 455 28.33 8.68 -19.56
C GLY A 455 27.18 7.68 -19.75
N GLU A 456 27.41 6.63 -20.54
CA GLU A 456 26.47 5.53 -20.76
C GLU A 456 26.66 4.35 -19.78
N ASP A 457 27.70 4.39 -18.94
CA ASP A 457 28.04 3.32 -18.03
C ASP A 457 27.27 3.46 -16.71
N LEU A 458 26.56 2.39 -16.35
CA LEU A 458 25.88 2.21 -15.07
C LEU A 458 26.76 1.36 -14.15
N PHE A 459 27.01 1.89 -12.96
CA PHE A 459 27.66 1.17 -11.88
C PHE A 459 26.59 0.63 -10.96
N LEU A 460 26.44 -0.68 -10.93
CA LEU A 460 25.43 -1.39 -10.16
C LEU A 460 26.00 -1.96 -8.86
N GLU A 461 25.21 -1.93 -7.81
CA GLU A 461 25.53 -2.59 -6.53
C GLU A 461 24.28 -3.19 -5.88
N ILE A 462 24.50 -4.04 -4.87
CA ILE A 462 23.41 -4.52 -4.01
C ILE A 462 22.98 -3.35 -3.11
N PRO A 463 21.68 -3.00 -3.07
CA PRO A 463 21.20 -1.75 -2.47
C PRO A 463 21.50 -1.62 -0.97
N ASN A 464 21.32 -2.70 -0.20
CA ASN A 464 21.40 -2.64 1.27
C ASN A 464 21.68 -4.04 1.87
N HIS A 465 21.83 -4.07 3.21
CA HIS A 465 22.09 -5.33 3.93
C HIS A 465 20.92 -6.31 3.85
N GLU A 466 19.67 -5.86 3.88
CA GLU A 466 18.51 -6.76 3.80
C GLU A 466 18.51 -7.56 2.49
N VAL A 467 18.70 -6.88 1.37
CA VAL A 467 18.71 -7.51 0.04
C VAL A 467 19.93 -8.41 -0.13
N ARG A 468 21.09 -8.01 0.38
CA ARG A 468 22.31 -8.83 0.39
C ARG A 468 22.07 -10.14 1.14
N ASP A 469 21.58 -10.05 2.38
CA ASP A 469 21.37 -11.22 3.22
C ASP A 469 20.33 -12.16 2.58
N SER A 470 19.29 -11.59 1.94
CA SER A 470 18.25 -12.34 1.23
C SER A 470 18.77 -13.08 0.03
N LEU A 471 19.51 -12.38 -0.84
CA LEU A 471 20.13 -13.00 -2.03
C LEU A 471 21.06 -14.15 -1.64
N MET A 472 21.91 -13.94 -0.63
CA MET A 472 22.81 -15.00 -0.15
C MET A 472 22.01 -16.19 0.37
N SER A 473 20.98 -15.95 1.18
CA SER A 473 20.13 -17.01 1.72
C SER A 473 19.44 -17.84 0.63
N GLU A 474 18.94 -17.19 -0.42
CA GLU A 474 18.32 -17.84 -1.57
C GLU A 474 19.31 -18.73 -2.33
N LEU A 475 20.53 -18.24 -2.56
CA LEU A 475 21.56 -18.97 -3.28
C LEU A 475 22.07 -20.19 -2.48
N TRP A 476 22.27 -20.03 -1.17
CA TRP A 476 22.62 -21.14 -0.29
C TRP A 476 21.49 -22.17 -0.19
N SER A 477 20.24 -21.71 -0.13
CA SER A 477 19.06 -22.57 -0.16
C SER A 477 19.05 -23.45 -1.41
N ASN A 478 19.28 -22.86 -2.59
CA ASN A 478 19.36 -23.61 -3.83
C ASN A 478 20.57 -24.56 -3.87
N SER A 479 21.76 -24.09 -3.45
CA SER A 479 22.98 -24.90 -3.47
C SER A 479 22.95 -26.08 -2.48
N LEU A 480 22.30 -25.93 -1.33
CA LEU A 480 22.25 -26.94 -0.26
C LEU A 480 20.97 -27.79 -0.31
N GLY A 481 19.98 -27.40 -1.12
CA GLY A 481 18.67 -28.05 -1.16
C GLY A 481 17.87 -27.92 0.14
N VAL A 482 18.07 -26.83 0.88
CA VAL A 482 17.36 -26.52 2.15
C VAL A 482 16.43 -25.34 1.97
N THR A 483 15.50 -25.10 2.92
CA THR A 483 14.63 -23.91 2.84
C THR A 483 15.42 -22.62 3.02
N ILE A 484 14.91 -21.49 2.50
CA ILE A 484 15.55 -20.17 2.62
C ILE A 484 15.77 -19.83 4.09
N GLU A 485 14.80 -20.09 4.98
CA GLU A 485 14.96 -19.78 6.42
C GLU A 485 16.02 -20.65 7.11
N LYS A 486 16.26 -21.86 6.61
CA LYS A 486 17.36 -22.72 7.09
C LYS A 486 18.69 -22.21 6.58
N ALA A 487 18.77 -21.87 5.29
CA ALA A 487 19.97 -21.30 4.68
C ALA A 487 20.39 -19.98 5.35
N PHE A 488 19.45 -19.13 5.73
CA PHE A 488 19.71 -17.87 6.45
C PHE A 488 20.38 -18.07 7.82
N LYS A 489 20.18 -19.22 8.45
CA LYS A 489 20.71 -19.54 9.79
C LYS A 489 22.06 -20.25 9.77
N ILE A 490 22.49 -20.72 8.60
CA ILE A 490 23.79 -21.36 8.36
C ILE A 490 24.78 -20.27 7.96
#